data_AF-A0A5D2NZ99-F1
#
_entry.id   AF-A0A5D2NZ99-F1
#
_cell.length_a   1.000
_cell.length_b   1.000
_cell.length_c   1.000
_cell.angle_alpha   90.00
_cell.angle_beta   90.00
_cell.angle_gamma   90.00
#
_symmetry.space_group_name_H-M   'P 1'
#
loop_
_entity.id
_entity.type
_entity.pdbx_description
1 polymer ?
#
loop_
_entity_poly.entity_id
_entity_poly.type
_entity_poly.pdbx_seq_one_letter_code
_entity_poly.pdbx_strand_id
1 'polypeptide(L)'
;MAREPHQRANYDYMEERLQDDGSLECFIFKPRAFYIVWGNDNRCWRIAKPIGPSTKNEEEFAELLQVSWLEVTGITPKLDSPSTYHITFRLSLDKGASGWTGC
;
A
#
# COMPACT_ATOMS: atom_id res chain seq x y z
N MET A 1 18.75 -18.54 11.27
CA MET A 1 17.43 -18.61 10.61
C MET A 1 17.36 -17.44 9.63
N ALA A 2 17.15 -17.69 8.34
CA ALA A 2 16.98 -16.61 7.38
C ALA A 2 15.67 -15.88 7.71
N ARG A 3 15.72 -14.57 7.92
CA ARG A 3 14.51 -13.76 8.03
C ARG A 3 13.88 -13.75 6.63
N GLU A 4 12.62 -14.18 6.51
CA GLU A 4 11.90 -14.06 5.24
C GLU A 4 11.96 -12.59 4.83
N PRO A 5 12.51 -12.25 3.65
CA PRO A 5 12.71 -10.85 3.26
C PRO A 5 11.38 -10.13 3.00
N HIS A 6 10.29 -10.89 2.88
CA HIS A 6 8.98 -10.40 2.48
C HIS A 6 8.10 -10.02 3.67
N GLN A 7 7.34 -8.94 3.53
CA GLN A 7 6.18 -8.67 4.41
C GLN A 7 4.99 -9.47 3.90
N ARG A 8 4.31 -10.17 4.79
CA ARG A 8 3.02 -10.81 4.49
C ARG A 8 1.89 -9.79 4.60
N ALA A 9 0.92 -9.90 3.72
CA ALA A 9 -0.30 -9.10 3.78
C ALA A 9 -1.04 -9.35 5.10
N ASN A 10 -1.43 -8.27 5.77
CA ASN A 10 -2.43 -8.27 6.84
C ASN A 10 -3.68 -7.53 6.35
N TYR A 11 -4.73 -8.29 6.05
CA TYR A 11 -5.98 -7.77 5.50
C TYR A 11 -6.84 -7.01 6.51
N ASP A 12 -6.49 -6.98 7.80
CA ASP A 12 -7.11 -6.09 8.78
C ASP A 12 -6.87 -4.60 8.44
N TYR A 13 -5.89 -4.34 7.57
CA TYR A 13 -5.53 -3.01 7.06
C TYR A 13 -6.15 -2.72 5.69
N MET A 14 -7.07 -3.56 5.22
CA MET A 14 -7.90 -3.30 4.06
C MET A 14 -9.24 -2.74 4.53
N GLU A 15 -9.68 -1.65 3.91
CA GLU A 15 -10.87 -0.92 4.29
C GLU A 15 -11.87 -0.90 3.15
N GLU A 16 -13.15 -1.06 3.47
CA GLU A 16 -14.24 -0.85 2.54
C GLU A 16 -14.65 0.62 2.58
N ARG A 17 -14.71 1.25 1.41
CA ARG A 17 -15.38 2.54 1.25
C ARG A 17 -16.76 2.27 0.67
N LEU A 18 -17.78 2.77 1.37
CA LEU A 18 -19.17 2.65 0.97
C LEU A 18 -19.67 3.98 0.42
N GLN A 19 -20.61 3.89 -0.53
CA GLN A 19 -21.41 5.02 -0.99
C GLN A 19 -22.47 5.41 0.06
N ASP A 20 -23.14 6.55 -0.15
CA ASP A 20 -24.19 7.04 0.75
C ASP A 20 -25.37 6.06 0.90
N ASP A 21 -25.62 5.22 -0.11
CA ASP A 21 -26.67 4.19 -0.10
C ASP A 21 -26.24 2.87 0.58
N GLY A 22 -25.00 2.81 1.10
CA GLY A 22 -24.43 1.63 1.75
C GLY A 22 -23.86 0.59 0.79
N SER A 23 -23.91 0.81 -0.52
CA SER A 23 -23.24 -0.06 -1.49
C SER A 23 -21.72 0.14 -1.48
N LEU A 24 -20.97 -0.92 -1.81
CA LEU A 24 -19.52 -0.86 -1.87
C LEU A 24 -19.07 0.04 -3.04
N GLU A 25 -18.32 1.09 -2.72
CA GLU A 25 -17.66 1.96 -3.71
C GLU A 25 -16.33 1.34 -4.15
N CYS A 26 -15.44 1.07 -3.19
CA CYS A 26 -14.12 0.51 -3.46
C CYS A 26 -13.47 -0.11 -2.22
N PHE A 27 -12.41 -0.89 -2.43
CA PHE A 27 -11.51 -1.32 -1.38
C PHE A 27 -10.26 -0.43 -1.35
N ILE A 28 -9.87 0.00 -0.16
CA ILE A 28 -8.65 0.74 0.09
C ILE A 28 -7.65 -0.18 0.78
N PHE A 29 -6.52 -0.38 0.14
CA PHE A 29 -5.42 -1.17 0.69
C PHE A 29 -4.38 -0.22 1.30
N LYS A 30 -4.23 -0.27 2.63
CA LYS A 30 -3.06 0.35 3.28
C LYS A 30 -1.80 -0.48 2.99
N PRO A 31 -0.59 0.09 3.15
CA PRO A 31 0.67 -0.61 2.87
C PRO A 31 0.78 -2.02 3.48
N ARG A 32 0.25 -2.20 4.69
CA ARG A 32 0.26 -3.48 5.42
C ARG A 32 -0.66 -4.55 4.83
N ALA A 33 -1.67 -4.15 4.05
CA ALA A 33 -2.56 -5.07 3.36
C ALA A 33 -1.92 -5.72 2.12
N PHE A 34 -0.71 -5.31 1.74
CA PHE A 34 0.04 -5.90 0.64
C PHE A 34 1.12 -6.85 1.12
N TYR A 35 1.34 -7.90 0.31
CA TYR A 35 2.58 -8.65 0.31
C TYR A 35 3.65 -7.83 -0.41
N ILE A 36 4.80 -7.63 0.25
CA ILE A 36 5.90 -6.78 -0.27
C ILE A 36 7.19 -7.58 -0.24
N VAL A 37 7.88 -7.68 -1.37
CA VAL A 37 9.01 -8.62 -1.54
C VAL A 37 10.21 -8.33 -0.62
N TRP A 38 10.48 -7.07 -0.29
CA TRP A 38 11.50 -6.71 0.71
C TRP A 38 10.90 -6.10 1.97
N GLY A 39 9.63 -6.42 2.20
CA GLY A 39 8.81 -5.91 3.28
C GLY A 39 9.37 -6.17 4.69
N ASN A 40 10.37 -7.03 4.87
CA ASN A 40 10.98 -7.31 6.16
C ASN A 40 12.43 -6.79 6.27
N ASP A 41 12.95 -6.16 5.21
CA ASP A 41 14.26 -5.52 5.20
C ASP A 41 14.11 -4.00 5.35
N ASN A 42 14.27 -3.52 6.59
CA ASN A 42 14.16 -2.10 6.95
C ASN A 42 15.20 -1.20 6.25
N ARG A 43 16.17 -1.76 5.52
CA ARG A 43 17.10 -1.00 4.68
C ARG A 43 16.50 -0.68 3.31
N CYS A 44 15.58 -1.52 2.83
CA CYS A 44 14.94 -1.38 1.53
C CYS A 44 13.70 -0.49 1.60
N TRP A 45 12.95 -0.55 2.71
CA TRP A 45 11.70 0.19 2.86
C TRP A 45 11.34 0.40 4.35
N ARG A 46 10.32 1.22 4.62
CA ARG A 46 9.70 1.33 5.96
C ARG A 46 8.23 1.70 5.86
N ILE A 47 7.46 1.37 6.90
CA ILE A 47 6.15 1.98 7.12
C ILE A 47 6.38 3.33 7.78
N ALA A 48 6.22 4.39 7.02
CA ALA A 48 6.29 5.74 7.53
C ALA A 48 4.91 6.17 8.03
N LYS A 49 4.93 6.86 9.17
CA LYS A 49 3.76 7.52 9.75
C LYS A 49 3.83 9.01 9.41
N PRO A 50 2.70 9.72 9.35
CA PRO A 50 2.70 11.17 9.24
C PRO A 50 3.57 11.79 10.35
N ILE A 51 4.23 12.91 10.04
CA ILE A 51 5.03 13.64 11.03
C ILE A 51 4.05 14.29 12.02
N GLY A 52 3.85 13.67 13.19
CA GLY A 52 2.92 14.14 14.22
C GLY A 52 2.68 13.11 15.34
N PRO A 53 1.95 13.46 16.41
CA PRO A 53 1.62 12.54 17.50
C PRO A 53 0.67 11.43 17.01
N SER A 54 1.19 10.19 16.99
CA SER A 54 0.56 9.06 16.32
C SER A 54 -0.83 8.69 16.87
N THR A 55 -1.86 8.77 16.03
CA THR A 55 -3.19 8.18 16.28
C THR A 55 -3.43 6.94 15.43
N LYS A 56 -4.30 6.02 15.88
CA LYS A 56 -4.67 4.78 15.16
C LYS A 56 -5.23 5.00 13.75
N ASN A 57 -5.69 6.23 13.45
CA ASN A 57 -6.30 6.60 12.18
C ASN A 57 -5.35 7.35 11.24
N GLU A 58 -4.06 7.39 11.57
CA GLU A 58 -3.08 8.04 10.69
C GLU A 58 -2.84 7.26 9.40
N GLU A 59 -2.64 8.03 8.34
CA GLU A 59 -2.38 7.53 7.00
C GLU A 59 -0.97 6.94 6.94
N GLU A 60 -0.87 5.62 6.95
CA GLU A 60 0.41 4.90 6.77
C GLU A 60 0.80 4.88 5.29
N PHE A 61 2.09 5.07 5.00
CA PHE A 61 2.63 4.94 3.65
C PHE A 61 3.86 4.02 3.63
N ALA A 62 4.00 3.24 2.57
CA ALA A 62 5.20 2.47 2.28
C ALA A 62 6.23 3.42 1.66
N GLU A 63 7.30 3.70 2.38
CA GLU A 63 8.40 4.50 1.89
C GLU A 63 9.53 3.59 1.41
N LEU A 64 10.00 3.81 0.19
CA LEU A 64 11.14 3.12 -0.40
C LEU A 64 12.43 3.87 -0.05
N LEU A 65 13.44 3.16 0.43
CA LEU A 65 14.69 3.78 0.93
C LEU A 65 15.87 3.58 -0.02
N GLN A 66 16.22 2.33 -0.32
CA GLN A 66 17.40 1.98 -1.13
C GLN A 66 17.05 1.07 -2.32
N VAL A 67 15.84 1.22 -2.85
CA VAL A 67 15.34 0.43 -3.99
C VAL A 67 14.75 1.32 -5.07
N SER A 68 14.87 0.88 -6.31
CA SER A 68 14.38 1.62 -7.49
C SER A 68 13.01 1.15 -7.98
N TRP A 69 12.43 0.11 -7.36
CA TRP A 69 11.11 -0.42 -7.71
C TRP A 69 10.40 -0.95 -6.46
N LEU A 70 9.09 -1.12 -6.59
CA LEU A 70 8.21 -1.69 -5.57
C LEU A 70 7.32 -2.74 -6.24
N GLU A 71 7.32 -3.96 -5.71
CA GLU A 71 6.32 -4.97 -6.05
C GLU A 71 5.44 -5.24 -4.85
N VAL A 72 4.14 -5.12 -5.12
CA VAL A 72 3.06 -5.36 -4.18
C VAL A 72 2.12 -6.40 -4.76
N THR A 73 1.65 -7.31 -3.92
CA THR A 73 0.56 -8.23 -4.26
C THR A 73 -0.53 -8.11 -3.21
N GLY A 74 -1.77 -7.96 -3.66
CA GLY A 74 -2.96 -7.88 -2.81
C GLY A 74 -4.03 -8.86 -3.27
N ILE A 75 -4.93 -9.19 -2.35
CA ILE A 75 -6.13 -10.00 -2.64
C ILE A 75 -7.31 -9.23 -2.09
N THR A 76 -8.34 -9.07 -2.91
CA THR A 76 -9.61 -8.45 -2.50
C THR A 76 -10.63 -9.56 -2.20
N PRO A 77 -11.65 -9.30 -1.36
CA PRO A 77 -12.87 -10.08 -1.37
C PRO A 77 -13.51 -10.07 -2.75
N LYS A 78 -14.44 -11.00 -3.00
CA LYS A 78 -15.10 -11.11 -4.29
C LYS A 78 -15.77 -9.78 -4.66
N LEU A 79 -15.38 -9.23 -5.80
CA LEU A 79 -16.02 -8.06 -6.41
C LEU A 79 -17.24 -8.53 -7.21
N ASP A 80 -18.33 -7.76 -7.15
CA ASP A 80 -19.56 -8.12 -7.85
C ASP A 80 -19.51 -7.81 -9.35
N SER A 81 -20.02 -8.77 -10.14
CA SER A 81 -20.38 -8.71 -11.57
C SER A 81 -19.29 -8.28 -12.57
N PRO A 82 -19.41 -8.62 -13.88
CA PRO A 82 -18.33 -8.42 -14.86
C PRO A 82 -18.18 -6.94 -15.20
N SER A 83 -17.37 -6.26 -14.40
CA SER A 83 -17.08 -4.84 -14.53
C SER A 83 -15.59 -4.63 -14.78
N THR A 84 -15.26 -3.52 -15.45
CA THR A 84 -13.88 -3.04 -15.52
C THR A 84 -13.48 -2.46 -14.17
N TYR A 85 -12.40 -2.96 -13.57
CA TYR A 85 -11.87 -2.43 -12.32
C TYR A 85 -10.74 -1.44 -12.59
N HIS A 86 -10.70 -0.36 -11.80
CA HIS A 86 -9.61 0.60 -11.81
C HIS A 86 -8.74 0.39 -10.56
N ILE A 87 -7.43 0.29 -10.77
CA ILE A 87 -6.44 0.25 -9.70
C ILE A 87 -5.74 1.60 -9.67
N THR A 88 -5.83 2.29 -8.54
CA THR A 88 -5.22 3.60 -8.35
C THR A 88 -4.16 3.52 -7.26
N PHE A 89 -2.97 4.05 -7.55
CA PHE A 89 -1.89 4.21 -6.58
C PHE A 89 -1.76 5.67 -6.19
N ARG A 90 -1.63 5.94 -4.89
CA ARG A 90 -1.22 7.25 -4.40
C ARG A 90 0.27 7.22 -4.12
N LEU A 91 1.04 7.89 -4.98
CA LEU A 91 2.49 7.97 -4.88
C LEU A 91 2.91 9.38 -4.47
N SER A 92 3.87 9.46 -3.55
CA SER A 92 4.56 10.69 -3.19
C SER A 92 6.05 10.50 -3.47
N LEU A 93 6.66 11.51 -4.07
CA LEU A 93 8.06 11.48 -4.46
C LEU A 93 8.82 12.53 -3.66
N ASP A 94 9.98 12.15 -3.13
CA ASP A 94 10.90 13.11 -2.54
C ASP A 94 11.35 14.14 -3.58
N LYS A 95 11.71 15.34 -3.12
CA LYS A 95 12.15 16.44 -4.00
C LYS A 95 13.32 16.06 -4.93
N GLY A 96 14.14 15.09 -4.53
CA GLY A 96 15.28 14.58 -5.31
C GLY A 96 14.99 13.31 -6.11
N ALA A 97 13.77 12.77 -6.05
CA ALA A 97 13.39 11.59 -6.83
C ALA A 97 13.40 11.92 -8.33
N SER A 98 13.96 11.01 -9.13
CA SER A 98 14.09 11.15 -10.59
C SER A 98 13.73 9.83 -11.25
N GLY A 99 13.56 9.82 -12.59
CA GLY A 99 13.17 8.62 -13.34
C GLY A 99 11.65 8.41 -13.48
N TRP A 100 10.83 9.27 -12.89
CA TRP A 100 9.36 9.22 -12.98
C TRP A 100 8.77 10.04 -14.14
N THR A 101 9.59 10.85 -14.83
CA THR A 101 9.21 11.62 -16.02
C THR A 101 9.30 10.76 -17.29
N GLY A 102 8.83 9.51 -17.23
CA GLY A 102 8.74 8.62 -18.38
C GLY A 102 7.44 8.89 -19.14
N CYS A 103 7.58 9.21 -20.44
CA CYS A 103 6.54 9.50 -21.41
C CYS A 103 5.41 8.47 -21.51
#